data_AF-A0A544Y5H3-F1
#
_entry.id   AF-A0A544Y5H3-F1
#
_cell.length_a   1.000
_cell.length_b   1.000
_cell.length_c   1.000
_cell.angle_alpha   90.00
_cell.angle_beta   90.00
_cell.angle_gamma   90.00
#
_symmetry.space_group_name_H-M   'P 1'
#
loop_
_entity.id
_entity.type
_entity.pdbx_description
1 polymer ?
#
loop_
_entity_poly.entity_id
_entity_poly.type
_entity_poly.pdbx_seq_one_letter_code
_entity_poly.pdbx_strand_id
1 'polypeptide(L)'
;MVKKTGRPGYLQIADDLREQIRGGSLPPGSPLPSTTQLAARYDASLSVVKLAVGILRTEGLVIGQQGKGVFVREDVPDIEPGPAGDLASEVIALRTAVQDLSERLARVEATLSQRSET
;
A
#
# COMPACT_ATOMS: atom_id res chain seq x y z
N MET A 1 -13.48 -20.98 6.95
CA MET A 1 -12.62 -21.88 7.75
C MET A 1 -11.19 -21.74 7.28
N VAL A 2 -10.30 -21.22 8.13
CA VAL A 2 -8.87 -21.11 7.82
C VAL A 2 -8.30 -22.52 7.61
N LYS A 3 -7.77 -22.78 6.42
CA LYS A 3 -7.22 -24.11 6.09
C LYS A 3 -5.77 -24.17 6.56
N LYS A 4 -5.34 -25.29 7.14
CA LYS A 4 -3.92 -25.53 7.51
C LYS A 4 -3.09 -25.86 6.26
N THR A 5 -3.00 -24.91 5.33
CA THR A 5 -2.33 -25.05 4.03
C THR A 5 -0.90 -24.48 4.03
N GLY A 6 -0.30 -24.25 5.20
CA GLY A 6 1.03 -23.62 5.35
C GLY A 6 1.03 -22.09 5.18
N ARG A 7 -0.05 -21.50 4.64
CA ARG A 7 -0.24 -20.05 4.57
C ARG A 7 -0.77 -19.51 5.91
N PRO A 8 -0.20 -18.42 6.46
CA PRO A 8 -0.67 -17.85 7.73
C PRO A 8 -2.17 -17.53 7.73
N GLY A 9 -2.87 -17.90 8.80
CA GLY A 9 -4.33 -17.78 8.86
C GLY A 9 -4.86 -16.35 8.72
N TYR A 10 -4.12 -15.36 9.22
CA TYR A 10 -4.51 -13.96 9.09
C TYR A 10 -4.44 -13.46 7.65
N LEU A 11 -3.50 -13.99 6.83
CA LEU A 11 -3.43 -13.66 5.40
C LEU A 11 -4.61 -14.25 4.64
N GLN A 12 -5.00 -15.48 4.95
CA GLN A 12 -6.17 -16.10 4.33
C GLN A 12 -7.46 -15.30 4.60
N ILE A 13 -7.62 -14.80 5.83
CA ILE A 13 -8.77 -13.95 6.20
C ILE A 13 -8.69 -12.59 5.48
N ALA A 14 -7.51 -11.98 5.43
CA ALA A 14 -7.33 -10.70 4.74
C ALA A 14 -7.61 -10.82 3.23
N ASP A 15 -7.15 -11.90 2.60
CA ASP A 15 -7.38 -12.16 1.17
C ASP A 15 -8.88 -12.32 0.86
N ASP A 16 -9.58 -13.13 1.66
CA ASP A 16 -11.02 -13.37 1.49
C ASP A 16 -11.86 -12.09 1.74
N LEU A 17 -11.52 -11.30 2.75
CA LEU A 17 -12.16 -10.01 2.98
C LEU A 17 -11.86 -9.00 1.87
N ARG A 18 -10.64 -9.02 1.31
CA ARG A 18 -10.26 -8.18 0.17
C ARG A 18 -11.09 -8.52 -1.07
N GLU A 19 -11.31 -9.81 -1.33
CA GLU A 19 -12.19 -10.27 -2.41
C GLU A 19 -13.64 -9.86 -2.18
N GLN A 20 -14.15 -9.95 -0.95
CA GLN A 20 -15.52 -9.49 -0.64
C GLN A 20 -15.70 -7.98 -0.83
N ILE A 21 -14.70 -7.17 -0.48
CA ILE A 21 -14.70 -5.71 -0.70
C ILE A 21 -14.67 -5.41 -2.20
N ARG A 22 -13.72 -5.99 -2.95
CA ARG A 22 -13.59 -5.77 -4.40
C ARG A 22 -14.75 -6.34 -5.21
N GLY A 23 -15.31 -7.45 -4.77
CA GLY A 23 -16.46 -8.10 -5.37
C GLY A 23 -17.80 -7.46 -5.01
N GLY A 24 -17.81 -6.39 -4.21
CA GLY A 24 -19.02 -5.64 -3.84
C GLY A 24 -19.94 -6.31 -2.82
N SER A 25 -19.56 -7.47 -2.26
CA SER A 25 -20.29 -8.07 -1.13
C SER A 25 -20.19 -7.24 0.15
N LEU A 26 -19.08 -6.51 0.31
CA LEU A 26 -18.91 -5.50 1.36
C LEU A 26 -18.77 -4.14 0.67
N PRO A 27 -19.88 -3.42 0.45
CA PRO A 27 -19.84 -2.17 -0.30
C PRO A 27 -19.06 -1.10 0.47
N PRO A 28 -18.48 -0.11 -0.23
CA PRO A 28 -17.81 1.02 0.40
C PRO A 28 -18.76 1.73 1.40
N GLY A 29 -18.22 2.15 2.54
CA GLY A 29 -19.00 2.78 3.62
C GLY A 29 -19.78 1.80 4.50
N SER A 30 -19.85 0.51 4.14
CA SER A 30 -20.51 -0.48 4.99
C SER A 30 -19.68 -0.85 6.22
N PRO A 31 -20.33 -1.15 7.36
CA PRO A 31 -19.64 -1.66 8.53
C PRO A 31 -19.09 -3.06 8.25
N LEU A 32 -17.81 -3.26 8.57
CA LEU A 32 -17.22 -4.59 8.59
C LEU A 32 -17.86 -5.40 9.74
N PRO A 33 -18.07 -6.73 9.57
CA PRO A 33 -18.47 -7.58 10.68
C PRO A 33 -17.50 -7.43 11.85
N SER A 34 -18.01 -7.51 13.09
CA SER A 34 -17.17 -7.32 14.26
C SER A 34 -16.07 -8.37 14.34
N THR A 35 -14.97 -8.07 15.04
CA THR A 35 -13.86 -9.02 15.21
C THR A 35 -14.33 -10.34 15.81
N THR A 36 -15.33 -10.33 16.69
CA THR A 36 -15.96 -11.52 17.25
C THR A 36 -16.75 -12.31 16.21
N GLN A 37 -17.51 -11.63 15.34
CA GLN A 37 -18.26 -12.28 14.26
C GLN A 37 -17.31 -12.89 13.22
N LEU A 38 -16.24 -12.19 12.86
CA LEU A 38 -15.20 -12.69 11.97
C LEU A 38 -14.48 -13.90 12.60
N ALA A 39 -14.16 -13.84 13.89
CA ALA A 39 -13.53 -14.96 14.60
C ALA A 39 -14.39 -16.24 14.54
N ALA A 40 -15.71 -16.10 14.77
CA ALA A 40 -16.67 -17.20 14.64
C ALA A 40 -16.80 -17.69 13.18
N ARG A 41 -16.88 -16.78 12.20
CA ARG A 41 -17.03 -17.13 10.77
C ARG A 41 -15.82 -17.88 10.23
N TYR A 42 -14.61 -17.45 10.58
CA TYR A 42 -13.38 -18.03 10.04
C TYR A 42 -12.83 -19.17 10.88
N ASP A 43 -13.43 -19.45 12.04
CA ASP A 43 -12.92 -20.36 13.07
C ASP A 43 -11.47 -20.02 13.43
N ALA A 44 -11.26 -18.75 13.82
CA ALA A 44 -9.95 -18.17 14.07
C ALA A 44 -9.93 -17.39 15.39
N SER A 45 -8.75 -17.26 15.99
CA SER A 45 -8.61 -16.46 17.21
C SER A 45 -8.81 -14.97 16.93
N LEU A 46 -9.31 -14.23 17.92
CA LEU A 46 -9.48 -12.78 17.83
C LEU A 46 -8.18 -12.05 17.43
N SER A 47 -7.02 -12.54 17.88
CA SER A 47 -5.72 -11.98 17.52
C SER A 47 -5.41 -12.14 16.03
N VAL A 48 -5.73 -13.30 15.44
CA VAL A 48 -5.56 -13.57 14.00
C VAL A 48 -6.47 -12.67 13.17
N VAL A 49 -7.72 -12.49 13.60
CA VAL A 49 -8.66 -11.57 12.95
C VAL A 49 -8.19 -10.12 13.05
N LYS A 50 -7.72 -9.68 14.24
CA LYS A 50 -7.19 -8.32 14.42
C LYS A 50 -5.98 -8.06 13.50
N LEU A 51 -5.11 -9.04 13.31
CA LEU A 51 -4.00 -8.94 12.36
C LEU A 51 -4.50 -8.81 10.93
N ALA A 52 -5.48 -9.62 10.52
CA ALA A 52 -6.09 -9.54 9.19
C ALA A 52 -6.72 -8.16 8.91
N VAL A 53 -7.53 -7.66 9.85
CA VAL A 53 -8.14 -6.33 9.77
C VAL A 53 -7.07 -5.23 9.80
N GLY A 54 -5.99 -5.42 10.56
CA GLY A 54 -4.84 -4.52 10.57
C GLY A 54 -4.17 -4.39 9.20
N ILE A 55 -4.01 -5.51 8.48
CA ILE A 55 -3.48 -5.51 7.11
C ILE A 55 -4.40 -4.73 6.17
N LEU A 56 -5.71 -5.00 6.20
CA LEU A 56 -6.68 -4.26 5.39
C LEU A 56 -6.67 -2.76 5.71
N ARG A 57 -6.42 -2.39 6.97
CA ARG A 57 -6.27 -1.00 7.39
C ARG A 57 -5.00 -0.36 6.82
N THR A 58 -3.88 -1.09 6.85
CA THR A 58 -2.60 -0.64 6.25
C THR A 58 -2.70 -0.51 4.73
N GLU A 59 -3.44 -1.39 4.07
CA GLU A 59 -3.79 -1.30 2.64
C GLU A 59 -4.81 -0.19 2.34
N GLY A 60 -5.38 0.41 3.38
CA GLY A 60 -6.37 1.47 3.28
C GLY A 60 -7.78 1.01 2.90
N LEU A 61 -8.03 -0.29 2.77
CA LEU A 61 -9.35 -0.80 2.38
C LEU A 61 -10.42 -0.60 3.46
N VAL A 62 -10.00 -0.44 4.72
CA VAL A 62 -10.90 -0.23 5.86
C VAL A 62 -10.40 0.89 6.76
N ILE A 63 -11.34 1.58 7.40
CA ILE A 63 -11.08 2.66 8.35
C ILE A 63 -11.74 2.35 9.70
N GLY A 64 -11.01 2.61 10.78
CA GLY A 64 -11.55 2.49 12.13
C GLY A 64 -12.19 3.80 12.57
N GLN A 65 -13.45 3.76 12.99
CA GLN A 65 -14.15 4.91 13.57
C GLN A 65 -14.30 4.69 15.08
N GLN A 66 -13.75 5.60 15.89
CA GLN A 66 -13.81 5.49 17.35
C GLN A 66 -15.26 5.37 17.83
N GLY A 67 -15.53 4.37 18.67
CA GLY A 67 -16.85 4.07 19.23
C GLY A 67 -17.87 3.48 18.25
N LYS A 68 -17.55 3.35 16.96
CA LYS A 68 -18.49 2.92 15.91
C LYS A 68 -18.07 1.65 15.15
N GLY A 69 -16.80 1.26 15.26
CA GLY A 69 -16.30 0.01 14.68
C GLY A 69 -15.38 0.24 13.48
N VAL A 70 -15.33 -0.74 12.58
CA VAL A 70 -14.49 -0.70 11.37
C VAL A 70 -15.42 -0.67 10.16
N PHE A 71 -15.13 0.20 9.21
CA PHE A 71 -15.93 0.40 8.00
C PHE A 71 -15.06 0.19 6.77
N VAL A 72 -15.65 -0.33 5.70
CA VAL A 72 -15.00 -0.34 4.38
C VAL A 72 -14.81 1.10 3.96
N ARG A 73 -13.59 1.45 3.56
CA ARG A 73 -13.30 2.81 3.11
C ARG A 73 -14.21 3.10 1.91
N GLU A 74 -14.97 4.19 1.97
CA GLU A 74 -15.58 4.75 0.76
C GLU A 74 -14.44 5.11 -0.17
N ASP A 75 -14.35 4.43 -1.31
CA ASP A 75 -13.54 4.94 -2.41
C ASP A 75 -14.08 6.35 -2.66
N VAL A 76 -13.23 7.34 -2.33
CA VAL A 76 -13.35 8.66 -2.92
C VAL A 76 -13.52 8.39 -4.41
N PRO A 77 -14.63 8.85 -5.02
CA PRO A 77 -15.12 8.38 -6.31
C PRO A 77 -13.97 8.32 -7.28
N ASP A 78 -13.75 7.14 -7.88
CA ASP A 78 -12.83 6.82 -8.98
C ASP A 78 -12.15 8.08 -9.53
N ILE A 79 -11.21 8.64 -8.75
CA ILE A 79 -10.41 9.74 -9.25
C ILE A 79 -9.48 8.96 -10.13
N GLU A 80 -9.72 8.96 -11.46
CA GLU A 80 -8.68 8.66 -12.45
C GLU A 80 -7.37 9.11 -11.82
N PRO A 81 -6.38 8.22 -11.58
CA PRO A 81 -5.28 8.50 -10.66
C PRO A 81 -4.73 9.91 -10.91
N GLY A 82 -5.22 10.88 -10.14
CA GLY A 82 -4.70 12.23 -10.15
C GLY A 82 -3.27 12.11 -9.68
N PRO A 83 -2.33 12.91 -10.19
CA PRO A 83 -0.92 12.56 -10.43
C PRO A 83 -0.16 12.15 -9.15
N ALA A 84 -0.48 10.98 -8.64
CA ALA A 84 0.28 10.16 -7.69
C ALA A 84 0.94 8.99 -8.45
N GLY A 85 0.93 9.08 -9.79
CA GLY A 85 1.60 8.20 -10.73
C GLY A 85 2.94 8.72 -11.22
N ASP A 86 3.60 9.67 -10.54
CA ASP A 86 4.87 10.19 -11.05
C ASP A 86 6.06 10.15 -10.09
N LEU A 87 5.97 9.58 -8.88
CA LEU A 87 7.17 9.47 -8.05
C LEU A 87 8.26 8.63 -8.74
N ALA A 88 7.86 7.60 -9.49
CA ALA A 88 8.78 6.80 -10.28
C ALA A 88 9.44 7.62 -11.40
N SER A 89 8.68 8.43 -12.14
CA SER A 89 9.23 9.25 -13.22
C SER A 89 9.98 10.48 -12.69
N GLU A 90 9.56 11.07 -11.58
CA GLU A 90 10.30 12.11 -10.85
C GLU A 90 11.67 11.59 -10.40
N VAL A 91 11.73 10.37 -9.85
CA VAL A 91 13.00 9.73 -9.46
C VAL A 91 13.87 9.43 -10.69
N ILE A 92 13.27 8.98 -11.80
CA ILE A 92 14.00 8.76 -13.06
C ILE A 92 14.54 10.09 -13.61
N ALA A 93 13.72 11.13 -13.69
CA ALA A 93 14.09 12.45 -14.17
C ALA A 93 15.21 13.07 -13.31
N LEU A 94 15.11 12.96 -11.99
CA LEU A 94 16.13 13.45 -11.07
C LEU A 94 17.46 12.71 -11.26
N ARG A 95 17.43 11.38 -11.43
CA ARG A 95 18.65 10.60 -11.69
C ARG A 95 19.32 11.01 -12.99
N THR A 96 18.53 11.20 -14.06
CA THR A 96 19.05 11.67 -15.35
C THR A 96 19.69 13.05 -15.24
N ALA A 97 19.04 13.99 -14.53
CA ALA A 97 19.58 15.34 -14.33
C ALA A 97 20.89 15.34 -13.52
N VAL A 98 20.99 14.50 -12.49
CA VAL A 98 22.23 14.33 -11.72
C VAL A 98 23.36 13.79 -12.61
N GLN A 99 23.06 12.84 -13.49
CA GLN A 99 24.05 12.25 -14.39
C GLN A 99 24.61 13.26 -15.39
N ASP A 100 23.75 14.07 -16.01
CA ASP A 100 24.18 15.18 -16.90
C ASP A 100 25.10 16.17 -16.17
N LEU A 101 24.73 16.54 -14.93
CA LEU A 101 25.53 17.46 -14.14
C LEU A 101 26.90 16.86 -13.80
N SER A 102 26.96 15.59 -13.42
CA SER A 102 28.22 14.89 -13.16
C SER A 102 29.12 14.84 -14.40
N GLU A 103 28.57 14.61 -15.59
CA GLU A 103 29.35 14.63 -16.84
C GLU A 103 29.86 16.04 -17.18
N ARG A 104 29.04 17.07 -16.94
CA ARG A 104 29.46 18.46 -17.12
C ARG A 104 30.57 18.84 -16.15
N LEU A 105 30.48 18.40 -14.89
CA LEU A 105 31.53 18.59 -13.90
C LEU A 105 32.83 17.92 -14.35
N ALA A 106 32.77 16.66 -14.78
CA ALA A 106 33.94 15.92 -15.26
C ALA A 106 34.64 16.62 -16.45
N ARG A 107 33.88 17.23 -17.36
CA ARG A 107 34.43 18.03 -18.47
C ARG A 107 35.16 19.27 -17.97
N VAL A 108 34.58 20.00 -17.01
CA VAL A 108 35.19 21.20 -16.44
C VAL A 108 36.48 20.83 -15.70
N GLU A 109 36.45 19.79 -14.87
CA GLU A 109 37.62 19.29 -14.15
C GLU A 109 38.73 18.88 -15.11
N ALA A 110 38.41 18.18 -16.22
CA ALA A 110 39.38 17.82 -17.24
C ALA A 110 40.03 19.05 -17.91
N THR A 111 39.27 20.10 -18.20
CA THR A 111 39.82 21.34 -18.79
C THR A 111 40.66 22.17 -17.80
N LEU A 112 40.31 22.14 -16.51
CA LEU A 112 41.11 22.79 -15.47
C LEU A 112 42.43 22.05 -15.23
N SER A 113 42.40 20.71 -15.24
CA SER A 113 43.60 19.88 -15.10
C SER A 113 44.61 20.09 -16.24
N GLN A 114 44.14 20.33 -17.47
CA GLN A 114 45.01 20.60 -18.63
C GLN A 114 45.65 21.99 -18.61
N ARG A 115 45.03 22.96 -17.92
CA ARG A 115 45.56 24.33 -17.77
C ARG A 115 46.58 24.48 -16.64
N SER A 116 46.60 23.55 -15.69
CA SER A 116 47.57 23.56 -14.58
C SER A 116 48.93 22.93 -14.91
N GLU A 117 49.10 22.32 -16.09
CA GLU A 117 50.37 21.71 -16.55
C GLU A 117 51.15 22.59 -17.56
N THR A 118 50.75 23.85 -17.75
CA THR A 118 51.49 24.85 -18.59
C THR A 118 52.01 25.98 -17.73
#